data_AF-A0A6A4Q075-F1
#
_entry.id   AF-A0A6A4Q075-F1
#
_cell.length_a   1.000
_cell.length_b   1.000
_cell.length_c   1.000
_cell.angle_alpha   90.00
_cell.angle_beta   90.00
_cell.angle_gamma   90.00
#
_symmetry.space_group_name_H-M   'P 1'
#
loop_
_entity.id
_entity.type
_entity.pdbx_description
1 polymer ?
#
loop_
_entity_poly.entity_id
_entity_poly.type
_entity_poly.pdbx_seq_one_letter_code
_entity_poly.pdbx_strand_id
1 'polypeptide(L)'
;MHSHVKASKSNHSNLSDIGIGIVTGGLAGVSFWLAVLPLDVAKTLIQTNPDKHCSRNPFQVLGSVYRRAGLKGCYAGLAPTVTRAVPANAAAIVTWELAMKLLGIKHD
;
A
#
# COMPACT_ATOMS: atom_id res chain seq x y z
N MET A 1 -12.28 4.64 45.79
CA MET A 1 -11.14 5.44 45.26
C MET A 1 -10.16 4.65 44.37
N HIS A 2 -10.53 3.48 43.83
CA HIS A 2 -9.62 2.62 43.04
C HIS A 2 -9.98 2.54 41.53
N SER A 3 -11.06 3.19 41.09
CA SER A 3 -11.58 3.16 39.73
C SER A 3 -10.93 4.19 38.79
N HIS A 4 -10.44 5.32 39.30
CA HIS A 4 -9.84 6.38 38.48
C HIS A 4 -8.41 6.07 37.99
N VAL A 5 -7.68 5.17 38.66
CA VAL A 5 -6.31 4.81 38.28
C VAL A 5 -6.28 3.82 37.11
N LYS A 6 -7.30 2.96 36.96
CA LYS A 6 -7.37 1.97 35.86
C LYS A 6 -7.66 2.63 34.51
N ALA A 7 -8.40 3.74 34.49
CA ALA A 7 -8.70 4.50 33.27
C ALA A 7 -7.47 5.20 32.67
N SER A 8 -6.50 5.59 33.51
CA SER A 8 -5.26 6.25 33.06
C SER A 8 -4.22 5.24 32.52
N LYS A 9 -4.11 4.05 33.15
CA LYS A 9 -3.19 2.99 32.68
C LYS A 9 -3.67 2.30 31.38
N SER A 10 -5.00 2.18 31.21
CA SER A 10 -5.61 1.60 30.00
C SER A 10 -5.41 2.50 28.77
N ASN A 11 -5.59 3.82 28.88
CA ASN A 11 -5.43 4.72 27.73
C ASN A 11 -4.00 4.74 27.17
N HIS A 12 -2.99 4.58 28.03
CA HIS A 12 -1.60 4.62 27.58
C HIS A 12 -1.17 3.37 26.80
N SER A 13 -1.65 2.18 27.20
CA SER A 13 -1.39 0.93 26.46
C SER A 13 -2.13 0.90 25.13
N ASN A 14 -3.39 1.33 25.10
CA ASN A 14 -4.17 1.40 23.87
C ASN A 14 -3.54 2.37 22.85
N LEU A 15 -3.00 3.52 23.30
CA LEU A 15 -2.33 4.46 22.41
C LEU A 15 -1.01 3.89 21.86
N SER A 16 -0.24 3.17 22.68
CA SER A 16 0.97 2.48 22.18
C SER A 16 0.64 1.34 21.23
N ASP A 17 -0.42 0.57 21.49
CA ASP A 17 -0.85 -0.53 20.61
C ASP A 17 -1.32 -0.01 19.25
N ILE A 18 -2.07 1.11 19.22
CA ILE A 18 -2.45 1.80 17.99
C ILE A 18 -1.20 2.31 17.26
N GLY A 19 -0.26 2.93 17.99
CA GLY A 19 0.99 3.43 17.42
C GLY A 19 1.84 2.33 16.79
N ILE A 20 1.97 1.18 17.47
CA ILE A 20 2.67 -0.01 16.97
C ILE A 20 1.95 -0.56 15.74
N GLY A 21 0.61 -0.64 15.77
CA GLY A 21 -0.20 -1.07 14.62
C GLY A 21 0.01 -0.19 13.38
N ILE A 22 0.03 1.13 13.55
CA ILE A 22 0.27 2.08 12.46
C ILE A 22 1.68 1.92 11.89
N VAL A 23 2.70 1.84 12.76
CA VAL A 23 4.10 1.73 12.32
C VAL A 23 4.36 0.40 11.62
N THR A 24 3.88 -0.70 12.20
CA THR A 24 4.05 -2.04 11.61
C THR A 24 3.27 -2.19 10.31
N GLY A 25 2.01 -1.73 10.27
CA GLY A 25 1.20 -1.73 9.05
C GLY A 25 1.79 -0.84 7.95
N GLY A 26 2.28 0.35 8.32
CA GLY A 26 2.97 1.25 7.39
C GLY A 26 4.24 0.62 6.82
N LEU A 27 5.09 0.03 7.67
CA LEU A 27 6.33 -0.62 7.23
C LEU A 27 6.06 -1.85 6.36
N ALA A 28 5.07 -2.66 6.71
CA ALA A 28 4.63 -3.80 5.91
C ALA A 28 4.09 -3.36 4.54
N GLY A 29 3.35 -2.24 4.49
CA GLY A 29 2.87 -1.66 3.23
C GLY A 29 4.04 -1.20 2.35
N VAL A 30 5.00 -0.48 2.93
CA VAL A 30 6.18 0.00 2.19
C VAL A 30 7.01 -1.16 1.63
N SER A 31 7.27 -2.20 2.43
CA SER A 31 8.03 -3.36 1.99
C SER A 31 7.31 -4.16 0.90
N PHE A 32 5.99 -4.33 1.02
CA PHE A 32 5.16 -4.95 -0.01
C PHE A 32 5.25 -4.17 -1.34
N TRP A 33 5.09 -2.85 -1.30
CA TRP A 33 5.17 -2.02 -2.50
C TRP A 33 6.56 -2.07 -3.13
N LEU A 34 7.64 -2.02 -2.34
CA LEU A 34 9.01 -2.16 -2.87
C LEU A 34 9.20 -3.45 -3.67
N ALA A 35 8.62 -4.57 -3.24
CA ALA A 35 8.68 -5.84 -3.96
C ALA A 35 7.79 -5.88 -5.20
N VAL A 36 6.59 -5.29 -5.14
CA VAL A 36 5.57 -5.37 -6.21
C VAL A 36 5.81 -4.34 -7.33
N LEU A 37 6.36 -3.18 -7.03
CA LEU A 37 6.58 -2.10 -8.00
C LEU A 37 7.28 -2.49 -9.31
N PRO A 38 8.41 -3.22 -9.30
CA PRO A 38 9.05 -3.62 -10.55
C PRO A 38 8.16 -4.51 -11.43
N LEU A 39 7.29 -5.33 -10.82
CA LEU A 39 6.33 -6.15 -11.55
C LEU A 39 5.18 -5.30 -12.12
N ASP A 40 4.69 -4.32 -11.36
CA ASP A 40 3.67 -3.40 -11.85
C ASP A 40 4.17 -2.57 -13.04
N VAL A 41 5.41 -2.08 -12.98
CA VAL A 41 6.04 -1.36 -14.11
C VAL A 41 6.13 -2.27 -15.34
N ALA A 42 6.61 -3.50 -15.17
CA ALA A 42 6.68 -4.47 -16.27
C ALA A 42 5.28 -4.73 -16.88
N LYS A 43 4.26 -4.86 -16.04
CA LYS A 43 2.86 -5.06 -16.47
C LYS A 43 2.33 -3.84 -17.23
N THR A 44 2.51 -2.62 -16.71
CA THR A 44 2.06 -1.39 -17.38
C THR A 44 2.75 -1.25 -18.73
N LEU A 45 4.04 -1.53 -18.84
CA LEU A 45 4.75 -1.50 -20.12
C LEU A 45 4.18 -2.53 -21.10
N ILE A 46 3.95 -3.78 -20.67
CA ILE A 46 3.33 -4.80 -21.53
C ILE A 46 1.93 -4.37 -22.00
N GLN A 47 1.14 -3.74 -21.14
CA GLN A 47 -0.22 -3.31 -21.45
C GLN A 47 -0.30 -2.04 -22.31
N THR A 48 0.70 -1.16 -22.20
CA THR A 48 0.76 0.10 -22.96
C THR A 48 1.51 -0.02 -24.28
N ASN A 49 2.32 -1.07 -24.47
CA ASN A 49 3.01 -1.32 -25.72
C ASN A 49 2.02 -1.66 -26.85
N PRO A 50 1.96 -0.85 -27.93
CA PRO A 50 1.07 -1.10 -29.06
C PRO A 50 1.55 -2.25 -29.95
N ASP A 51 2.84 -2.60 -29.87
CA ASP A 51 3.44 -3.66 -30.66
C ASP A 51 3.15 -5.04 -30.07
N LYS A 52 2.32 -5.82 -30.77
CA LYS A 52 1.92 -7.18 -30.35
C LYS A 52 3.05 -8.20 -30.45
N HIS A 53 4.14 -7.89 -31.17
CA HIS A 53 5.29 -8.78 -31.32
C HIS A 53 6.33 -8.62 -30.21
N CYS A 54 6.19 -7.59 -29.37
CA CYS A 54 7.04 -7.41 -28.21
C CYS A 54 6.84 -8.54 -27.19
N SER A 55 7.93 -8.93 -26.53
CA SER A 55 7.87 -9.96 -25.50
C SER A 55 6.93 -9.56 -24.37
N ARG A 56 5.93 -10.41 -24.11
CA ARG A 56 5.00 -10.27 -22.98
C ARG A 56 5.55 -10.88 -21.70
N ASN A 57 6.82 -11.29 -21.69
CA ASN A 57 7.46 -11.83 -20.51
C ASN A 57 7.90 -10.68 -19.58
N PRO A 58 7.34 -10.59 -18.35
CA PRO A 58 7.65 -9.51 -17.42
C PRO A 58 9.14 -9.40 -17.08
N PHE A 59 9.84 -10.54 -16.97
CA PHE A 59 11.27 -10.57 -16.63
C PHE A 59 12.15 -10.04 -17.77
N GLN A 60 11.77 -10.31 -19.03
CA GLN A 60 12.50 -9.78 -20.19
C GLN A 60 12.28 -8.27 -20.34
N VAL A 61 11.05 -7.82 -20.13
CA VAL A 61 10.71 -6.38 -20.12
C VAL A 61 11.47 -5.67 -19.00
N LEU A 62 11.44 -6.20 -17.78
CA LEU A 62 12.14 -5.64 -16.64
C LEU A 62 13.67 -5.62 -16.84
N GLY A 63 14.25 -6.68 -17.41
CA GLY A 63 15.66 -6.71 -17.78
C GLY A 63 16.03 -5.67 -18.85
N SER A 64 15.14 -5.43 -19.82
CA SER A 64 15.33 -4.39 -20.83
C SER A 64 15.27 -2.97 -20.24
N VAL A 65 14.38 -2.74 -19.28
CA VAL A 65 14.24 -1.47 -18.53
C VAL A 65 15.48 -1.24 -17.67
N TYR A 66 15.93 -2.26 -16.94
CA TYR A 66 17.14 -2.20 -16.15
C TYR A 66 18.36 -1.86 -17.01
N ARG A 67 18.48 -2.44 -18.21
CA ARG A 67 19.59 -2.15 -19.12
C ARG A 67 19.55 -0.75 -19.74
N ARG A 68 18.37 -0.14 -19.86
CA ARG A 68 18.19 1.22 -20.42
C ARG A 68 18.28 2.33 -19.38
N ALA A 69 17.68 2.14 -18.21
CA ALA A 69 17.46 3.19 -17.21
C ALA A 69 17.90 2.79 -15.79
N GLY A 70 18.50 1.60 -15.63
CA GLY A 70 18.97 1.08 -14.35
C GLY A 70 17.85 0.84 -13.34
N LEU A 71 18.22 0.74 -12.06
CA LEU A 71 17.29 0.60 -10.94
C LEU A 71 16.30 1.78 -10.86
N LYS A 72 16.73 3.00 -11.14
CA LYS A 72 15.84 4.17 -11.16
C LYS A 72 14.72 4.04 -12.18
N GLY A 73 14.98 3.42 -13.33
CA GLY A 73 13.97 3.12 -14.34
C GLY A 73 12.90 2.13 -13.86
N CYS A 74 13.30 1.12 -13.09
CA CYS A 74 12.37 0.13 -12.53
C CYS A 74 11.42 0.71 -11.47
N TYR A 75 11.77 1.85 -10.87
CA TYR A 75 10.93 2.59 -9.91
C TYR A 75 10.45 3.96 -10.47
N ALA A 76 10.68 4.24 -11.76
CA ALA A 76 10.22 5.46 -12.42
C ALA A 76 8.70 5.38 -12.59
N GLY A 77 7.98 5.98 -11.63
CA GLY A 77 6.52 5.85 -11.49
C GLY A 77 6.07 5.66 -10.04
N LEU A 78 7.00 5.42 -9.11
CA LEU A 78 6.72 5.30 -7.68
C LEU A 78 5.98 6.51 -7.11
N ALA A 79 6.46 7.72 -7.39
CA ALA A 79 5.86 8.94 -6.88
C ALA A 79 4.39 9.13 -7.31
N PRO A 80 4.03 9.07 -8.62
CA PRO A 80 2.63 9.17 -9.01
C PRO A 80 1.77 7.98 -8.54
N THR A 81 2.32 6.76 -8.51
CA THR A 81 1.58 5.58 -8.02
C THR A 81 1.24 5.70 -6.55
N VAL A 82 2.19 6.07 -5.70
CA VAL A 82 1.98 6.25 -4.26
C VAL A 82 1.04 7.42 -3.99
N THR A 83 1.25 8.55 -4.69
CA THR A 83 0.40 9.75 -4.55
C THR A 83 -1.06 9.46 -4.91
N ARG A 84 -1.31 8.60 -5.90
CA ARG A 84 -2.67 8.15 -6.27
C ARG A 84 -3.21 7.08 -5.33
N ALA A 85 -2.38 6.12 -4.94
CA ALA A 85 -2.82 4.97 -4.16
C ALA A 85 -3.22 5.34 -2.74
N VAL A 86 -2.51 6.29 -2.11
CA VAL A 86 -2.79 6.69 -0.71
C VAL A 86 -4.20 7.27 -0.54
N PRO A 87 -4.64 8.29 -1.31
CA PRO A 87 -6.01 8.81 -1.21
C PRO A 87 -7.07 7.79 -1.60
N ALA A 88 -6.82 7.00 -2.66
CA ALA A 88 -7.77 6.00 -3.12
C ALA A 88 -8.01 4.91 -2.07
N ASN A 89 -6.94 4.40 -1.44
CA ASN A 89 -7.03 3.39 -0.40
C ASN A 89 -7.64 3.97 0.89
N ALA A 90 -7.30 5.21 1.26
CA ALA A 90 -7.92 5.89 2.39
C ALA A 90 -9.43 6.07 2.18
N ALA A 91 -9.85 6.50 0.99
CA ALA A 91 -11.27 6.64 0.65
C ALA A 91 -12.00 5.30 0.69
N ALA A 92 -11.36 4.20 0.25
CA ALA A 92 -11.93 2.86 0.33
C ALA A 92 -12.18 2.42 1.78
N ILE A 93 -11.22 2.65 2.69
CA ILE A 93 -11.37 2.34 4.12
C ILE A 93 -12.49 3.17 4.74
N VAL A 94 -12.51 4.47 4.48
CA VAL A 94 -13.57 5.36 4.99
C VAL A 94 -14.94 4.94 4.47
N THR A 95 -15.04 4.60 3.19
CA THR A 95 -16.29 4.12 2.58
C THR A 95 -16.74 2.81 3.21
N TRP A 96 -15.81 1.87 3.44
CA TRP A 96 -16.08 0.62 4.12
C TRP A 96 -16.59 0.84 5.54
N GLU A 97 -15.92 1.68 6.34
CA GLU A 97 -16.35 1.99 7.70
C GLU A 97 -17.74 2.65 7.75
N LEU A 98 -18.01 3.57 6.82
CA LEU A 98 -19.31 4.21 6.70
C LEU A 98 -20.40 3.21 6.31
N ALA A 99 -20.13 2.35 5.32
CA ALA A 99 -21.07 1.31 4.90
C ALA A 99 -21.39 0.34 6.05
N MET A 100 -20.37 -0.09 6.79
CA MET A 100 -20.53 -0.97 7.95
C MET A 100 -21.34 -0.31 9.08
N LYS A 101 -21.10 0.98 9.36
CA LYS A 101 -21.87 1.75 10.34
C LYS A 101 -23.33 1.91 9.92
N LEU A 102 -23.59 2.16 8.63
CA LEU A 102 -24.94 2.28 8.08
C LEU A 102 -25.71 0.95 8.10
N LEU A 103 -25.02 -0.16 7.87
CA LEU A 103 -25.60 -1.51 7.89
C LEU A 103 -25.79 -2.08 9.31
N GLY A 104 -25.38 -1.36 10.35
CA GLY A 104 -25.56 -1.77 11.75
C GLY A 104 -24.76 -3.01 12.16
N ILE A 105 -23.76 -3.41 11.37
CA ILE A 105 -22.91 -4.58 11.66
C ILE A 105 -21.90 -4.17 12.73
N LYS A 106 -22.31 -4.34 13.99
CA LYS A 106 -21.48 -4.11 15.16
C LYS A 106 -20.45 -5.23 15.25
N HIS A 107 -19.18 -4.89 15.09
CA HIS A 107 -18.10 -5.81 15.39
C HIS A 107 -17.91 -5.79 16.92
N ASP A 108 -18.22 -6.91 17.58
CA ASP A 108 -17.74 -7.19 18.95
C ASP A 108 -16.21 -7.33 18.95
#